data_AF-A0A6A4UUM3-F1
#
_entry.id   AF-A0A6A4UUM3-F1
#
_cell.length_a   1.000
_cell.length_b   1.000
_cell.length_c   1.000
_cell.angle_alpha   90.00
_cell.angle_beta   90.00
_cell.angle_gamma   90.00
#
_symmetry.space_group_name_H-M   'P 1'
#
loop_
_entity.id
_entity.type
_entity.pdbx_description
1 polymer ?
#
loop_
_entity_poly.entity_id
_entity_poly.type
_entity_poly.pdbx_seq_one_letter_code
_entity_poly.pdbx_strand_id
1 'polypeptide(L)'
;MHDFRDQRADTFETFAKVGRGVKLPKTAVVVYEFVAEEVETQWAAVEKALRAKGFKTHHKGDILEARIGPITIDAETVWQWEKIATEIVLPFEFYPDGWELADD
;
A
#
# COMPACT_ATOMS: atom_id res chain seq x y z
N MET A 1 15.70 4.35 8.97
CA MET A 1 14.39 4.14 9.64
C MET A 1 13.36 4.86 8.80
N HIS A 2 12.29 4.18 8.41
CA HIS A 2 11.23 4.76 7.57
C HIS A 2 10.49 5.90 8.31
N ASP A 3 10.22 7.03 7.64
CA ASP A 3 9.46 8.14 8.25
C ASP A 3 7.96 8.01 7.94
N PHE A 4 7.23 7.38 8.87
CA PHE A 4 5.78 7.23 8.79
C PHE A 4 5.00 8.55 8.86
N ARG A 5 5.60 9.65 9.34
CA ARG A 5 4.90 10.95 9.38
C ARG A 5 4.85 11.56 8.00
N ASP A 6 5.94 11.45 7.25
CA ASP A 6 6.03 11.94 5.87
C ASP A 6 5.13 11.09 4.97
N GLN A 7 5.20 9.76 5.06
CA GLN A 7 4.30 8.89 4.30
C GLN A 7 2.81 9.19 4.59
N ARG A 8 2.45 9.40 5.87
CA ARG A 8 1.08 9.81 6.23
C ARG A 8 0.71 11.16 5.59
N ALA A 9 1.62 12.12 5.59
CA ALA A 9 1.38 13.42 4.99
C ALA A 9 1.10 13.27 3.48
N ASP A 10 1.83 12.41 2.78
CA ASP A 10 1.64 12.13 1.35
C ASP A 10 0.28 11.49 1.05
N THR A 11 -0.16 10.51 1.86
CA THR A 11 -1.52 9.94 1.74
C THR A 11 -2.58 11.03 1.87
N PHE A 12 -2.46 11.88 2.88
CA PHE A 12 -3.43 12.95 3.15
C PHE A 12 -3.41 14.04 2.07
N GLU A 13 -2.23 14.37 1.56
CA GLU A 13 -2.08 15.33 0.46
C GLU A 13 -2.73 14.80 -0.83
N THR A 14 -2.60 13.51 -1.11
CA THR A 14 -3.27 12.85 -2.26
C THR A 14 -4.78 13.05 -2.18
N PHE A 15 -5.41 12.79 -1.04
CA PHE A 15 -6.86 13.04 -0.85
C PHE A 15 -7.23 14.52 -0.99
N ALA A 16 -6.39 15.44 -0.46
CA ALA A 16 -6.62 16.87 -0.59
C ALA A 16 -6.54 17.37 -2.04
N LYS A 17 -5.68 16.76 -2.86
CA LYS A 17 -5.55 17.03 -4.30
C LYS A 17 -6.72 16.45 -5.09
N VAL A 18 -7.06 15.18 -4.88
CA VAL A 18 -8.13 14.48 -5.61
C VAL A 18 -9.51 15.07 -5.31
N GLY A 19 -9.78 15.46 -4.06
CA GLY A 19 -11.03 16.07 -3.64
C GLY A 19 -11.39 17.39 -4.33
N ARG A 20 -10.47 17.99 -5.12
CA ARG A 20 -10.69 19.21 -5.90
C ARG A 20 -11.21 18.98 -7.32
N GLY A 21 -11.28 17.74 -7.80
CA GLY A 21 -11.61 17.49 -9.21
C GLY A 21 -12.30 16.16 -9.54
N VAL A 22 -12.29 15.17 -8.65
CA VAL A 22 -12.84 13.83 -8.94
C VAL A 22 -13.66 13.32 -7.75
N LYS A 23 -14.81 12.70 -8.04
CA LYS A 23 -15.61 12.01 -7.03
C LYS A 23 -15.05 10.60 -6.82
N LEU A 24 -14.41 10.38 -5.68
CA LEU A 24 -13.94 9.06 -5.27
C LEU A 24 -15.10 8.10 -4.97
N PRO A 25 -14.95 6.79 -5.23
CA PRO A 25 -15.91 5.79 -4.78
C PRO A 25 -15.96 5.75 -3.25
N LYS A 26 -17.10 5.32 -2.67
CA LYS A 26 -17.22 5.17 -1.20
C LYS A 26 -16.36 4.03 -0.67
N THR A 27 -16.27 2.96 -1.46
CA THR A 27 -15.47 1.77 -1.17
C THR A 27 -14.76 1.30 -2.42
N ALA A 28 -13.52 0.85 -2.29
CA ALA A 28 -12.77 0.23 -3.38
C ALA A 28 -11.74 -0.76 -2.82
N VAL A 29 -11.15 -1.56 -3.69
CA VAL A 29 -9.91 -2.27 -3.39
C VAL A 29 -8.75 -1.28 -3.58
N VAL A 30 -7.88 -1.18 -2.57
CA VAL A 30 -6.65 -0.38 -2.65
C VAL A 30 -5.47 -1.31 -2.91
N VAL A 31 -4.61 -0.91 -3.83
CA VAL A 31 -3.35 -1.58 -4.17
C VAL A 31 -2.22 -0.73 -3.61
N TYR A 32 -1.46 -1.26 -2.64
CA TYR A 32 -0.21 -0.64 -2.18
C TYR A 32 0.96 -1.27 -2.92
N GLU A 33 1.82 -0.45 -3.49
CA GLU A 33 2.99 -0.88 -4.26
C GLU A 33 4.26 -0.72 -3.42
N PHE A 34 5.12 -1.73 -3.49
CA PHE A 34 6.41 -1.72 -2.84
C PHE A 34 7.51 -2.21 -3.77
N VAL A 35 8.62 -1.48 -3.84
CA VAL A 35 9.79 -1.85 -4.65
C VAL A 35 10.79 -2.65 -3.82
N ALA A 36 11.31 -3.74 -4.38
CA ALA A 36 12.41 -4.50 -3.82
C ALA A 36 13.74 -3.80 -4.12
N GLU A 37 14.53 -3.44 -3.09
CA GLU A 37 15.86 -2.85 -3.30
C GLU A 37 16.97 -3.89 -3.52
N GLU A 38 16.74 -5.16 -3.16
CA GLU A 38 17.74 -6.23 -3.21
C GLU A 38 17.31 -7.42 -4.08
N VAL A 39 18.27 -8.04 -4.79
CA VAL A 39 18.01 -9.13 -5.74
C VAL A 39 17.58 -10.44 -5.03
N GLU A 40 17.99 -10.65 -3.78
CA GLU A 40 17.70 -11.86 -2.98
C GLU A 40 16.54 -11.68 -1.99
N THR A 41 15.65 -10.75 -2.28
CA THR A 41 14.51 -10.44 -1.41
C THR A 41 13.63 -11.65 -1.09
N GLN A 42 13.17 -11.78 0.17
CA GLN A 42 12.40 -12.93 0.65
C GLN A 42 10.92 -12.87 0.23
N TRP A 43 10.65 -12.91 -1.07
CA TRP A 43 9.31 -12.81 -1.69
C TRP A 43 8.25 -13.70 -1.02
N ALA A 44 8.52 -14.99 -0.88
CA ALA A 44 7.56 -15.91 -0.28
C ALA A 44 7.25 -15.58 1.18
N ALA A 45 8.21 -15.04 1.93
CA ALA A 45 8.03 -14.70 3.34
C ALA A 45 7.21 -13.42 3.51
N VAL A 46 7.53 -12.36 2.74
CA VAL A 46 6.77 -11.10 2.79
C VAL A 46 5.33 -11.30 2.34
N GLU A 47 5.11 -12.07 1.26
CA GLU A 47 3.76 -12.34 0.76
C GLU A 47 2.95 -13.13 1.79
N LYS A 48 3.58 -14.10 2.45
CA LYS A 48 2.93 -14.86 3.53
C LYS A 48 2.56 -13.95 4.70
N ALA A 49 3.43 -13.01 5.08
CA ALA A 49 3.16 -12.06 6.16
C ALA A 49 2.01 -11.11 5.82
N LEU A 50 1.98 -10.57 4.60
CA LEU A 50 0.88 -9.75 4.09
C LEU A 50 -0.44 -10.53 4.02
N ARG A 51 -0.42 -11.75 3.46
CA ARG A 51 -1.61 -12.62 3.39
C ARG A 51 -2.17 -12.94 4.77
N ALA A 52 -1.32 -13.10 5.79
CA ALA A 52 -1.76 -13.30 7.18
C ALA A 52 -2.51 -12.09 7.77
N LYS A 53 -2.39 -10.90 7.17
CA LYS A 53 -3.13 -9.68 7.53
C LYS A 53 -4.34 -9.40 6.63
N GLY A 54 -4.64 -10.28 5.68
CA GLY A 54 -5.80 -10.19 4.81
C GLY A 54 -5.53 -9.60 3.42
N PHE A 55 -4.28 -9.25 3.11
CA PHE A 55 -3.94 -8.77 1.77
C PHE A 55 -3.93 -9.93 0.76
N LYS A 56 -4.41 -9.65 -0.46
CA LYS A 56 -4.00 -10.43 -1.64
C LYS A 56 -2.69 -9.85 -2.14
N THR A 57 -1.79 -10.71 -2.61
CA THR A 57 -0.49 -10.25 -3.11
C THR A 57 -0.26 -10.69 -4.54
N HIS A 58 0.33 -9.80 -5.32
CA HIS A 58 0.86 -10.05 -6.66
C HIS A 58 2.25 -9.43 -6.73
N HIS A 59 3.14 -9.94 -7.57
CA HIS A 59 4.37 -9.25 -7.87
C HIS A 59 4.66 -9.32 -9.36
N LYS A 60 5.36 -8.30 -9.87
CA LYS A 60 5.80 -8.24 -11.25
C LYS A 60 7.13 -7.48 -11.31
N GLY A 61 8.18 -8.18 -11.74
CA GLY A 61 9.52 -7.61 -11.70
C GLY A 61 9.96 -7.38 -10.25
N ASP A 62 10.30 -6.14 -9.95
CA ASP A 62 10.73 -5.64 -8.64
C ASP A 62 9.59 -5.06 -7.79
N ILE A 63 8.36 -5.02 -8.31
CA ILE A 63 7.19 -4.47 -7.60
C ILE A 63 6.37 -5.59 -6.94
N LEU A 64 6.13 -5.44 -5.64
CA LEU A 64 5.17 -6.18 -4.82
C LEU A 64 3.91 -5.35 -4.63
N GLU A 65 2.77 -5.88 -5.05
CA GLU A 65 1.45 -5.32 -4.80
C GLU A 65 0.78 -6.00 -3.60
N ALA A 66 0.34 -5.20 -2.62
CA ALA A 66 -0.51 -5.63 -1.52
C ALA A 66 -1.92 -5.04 -1.68
N ARG A 67 -2.90 -5.89 -1.96
CA ARG A 67 -4.29 -5.50 -2.27
C ARG A 67 -5.20 -5.77 -1.09
N ILE A 68 -5.98 -4.79 -0.65
CA ILE A 68 -6.96 -4.93 0.44
C ILE A 68 -8.30 -4.30 0.06
N GLY A 69 -9.39 -4.97 0.43
CA GLY A 69 -10.74 -4.42 0.33
C GLY A 69 -11.78 -5.36 -0.28
N PRO A 70 -12.99 -4.83 -0.57
CA PRO A 70 -13.33 -3.40 -0.52
C PRO A 70 -13.21 -2.76 0.88
N ILE A 71 -12.56 -1.59 0.99
CA ILE A 71 -12.46 -0.77 2.22
C ILE A 71 -13.08 0.61 1.98
N THR A 72 -13.34 1.37 3.05
CA THR A 72 -13.78 2.77 2.90
C THR A 72 -12.66 3.63 2.32
N ILE A 73 -12.96 4.47 1.33
CA ILE A 73 -11.99 5.35 0.69
C ILE A 73 -12.04 6.73 1.34
N ASP A 74 -11.31 6.83 2.44
CA ASP A 74 -10.98 8.05 3.15
C ASP A 74 -9.52 8.02 3.59
N ALA A 75 -8.94 9.19 3.86
CA ALA A 75 -7.51 9.33 4.12
C ALA A 75 -7.04 8.52 5.34
N GLU A 76 -7.87 8.42 6.38
CA GLU A 76 -7.47 7.70 7.60
C GLU A 76 -7.53 6.18 7.35
N THR A 77 -8.59 5.67 6.71
CA THR A 77 -8.70 4.24 6.40
C THR A 77 -7.58 3.78 5.47
N VAL A 78 -7.27 4.53 4.40
CA VAL A 78 -6.16 4.20 3.49
C VAL A 78 -4.83 4.25 4.22
N TRP A 79 -4.57 5.30 4.99
CA TRP A 79 -3.34 5.42 5.78
C TRP A 79 -3.14 4.25 6.75
N GLN A 80 -4.19 3.81 7.46
CA GLN A 80 -4.06 2.71 8.42
C GLN A 80 -3.62 1.41 7.74
N TRP A 81 -4.16 1.11 6.56
CA TRP A 81 -3.75 -0.07 5.79
C TRP A 81 -2.38 0.10 5.15
N GLU A 82 -2.06 1.28 4.63
CA GLU A 82 -0.73 1.61 4.09
C GLU A 82 0.36 1.42 5.15
N LYS A 83 0.12 1.91 6.38
CA LYS A 83 1.03 1.77 7.50
C LYS A 83 1.24 0.30 7.87
N ILE A 84 0.15 -0.48 7.99
CA ILE A 84 0.21 -1.91 8.30
C ILE A 84 1.04 -2.66 7.25
N ALA A 85 0.77 -2.41 5.96
CA ALA A 85 1.50 -3.04 4.88
C ALA A 85 2.98 -2.64 4.92
N THR A 86 3.29 -1.35 5.08
CA THR A 86 4.65 -0.82 5.17
C THR A 86 5.43 -1.45 6.34
N GLU A 87 4.84 -1.53 7.53
CA GLU A 87 5.46 -2.18 8.70
C GLU A 87 5.80 -3.66 8.45
N ILE A 88 5.00 -4.35 7.64
CA ILE A 88 5.21 -5.76 7.30
C ILE A 88 6.36 -5.93 6.33
N VAL A 89 6.49 -5.06 5.32
CA VAL A 89 7.41 -5.27 4.22
C VAL A 89 8.83 -4.75 4.49
N LEU A 90 8.98 -3.73 5.36
CA LEU A 90 10.29 -3.13 5.67
C LEU A 90 11.36 -4.14 6.15
N PRO A 91 11.05 -5.13 7.01
CA PRO A 91 12.03 -6.14 7.42
C PRO A 91 12.48 -7.08 6.29
N PHE A 92 11.78 -7.06 5.15
CA PHE A 92 12.09 -7.82 3.95
C PHE A 92 12.70 -6.95 2.85
N GLU A 93 13.13 -5.72 3.15
CA GLU A 93 13.83 -4.82 2.21
C GLU A 93 12.97 -4.40 0.99
N PHE A 94 11.66 -4.26 1.22
CA PHE A 94 10.78 -3.52 0.33
C PHE A 94 10.42 -2.16 0.90
N TYR A 95 10.25 -1.19 0.00
CA TYR A 95 9.93 0.19 0.36
C TYR A 95 8.68 0.68 -0.38
N PRO A 96 7.84 1.51 0.26
CA PRO A 96 6.60 1.98 -0.35
C PRO A 96 6.88 2.86 -1.56
N ASP A 97 6.20 2.57 -2.66
CA ASP A 97 6.25 3.34 -3.92
C ASP A 97 4.93 4.08 -4.22
N GLY A 98 3.88 3.78 -3.45
CA GLY A 98 2.62 4.49 -3.52
C GLY A 98 1.42 3.55 -3.39
N TRP A 99 0.25 4.08 -3.74
CA TRP A 99 -0.98 3.30 -3.81
C TRP A 99 -1.93 3.84 -4.87
N GLU A 100 -2.79 2.94 -5.34
CA GLU A 100 -3.86 3.24 -6.28
C GLU A 100 -5.16 2.52 -5.90
N LEU A 101 -6.26 2.95 -6.51
CA LEU A 101 -7.52 2.21 -6.46
C LEU A 101 -7.52 1.21 -7.62
N ALA A 102 -7.81 -0.06 -7.35
CA ALA A 102 -7.91 -1.05 -8.42
C ALA A 102 -9.03 -0.67 -9.40
N ASP A 103 -8.76 -0.79 -10.70
CA ASP A 103 -9.79 -0.76 -11.73
C ASP A 103 -10.76 -1.95 -11.54
N ASP A 104 -12.07 -1.69 -11.63
CA ASP A 104 -13.17 -2.69 -11.55
C ASP A 104 -13.11 -3.72 -12.71
#